data_AF-A0A972H7Q8-F1
#
_entry.id   AF-A0A972H7Q8-F1
#
_cell.length_a   1.000
_cell.length_b   1.000
_cell.length_c   1.000
_cell.angle_alpha   90.00
_cell.angle_beta   90.00
_cell.angle_gamma   90.00
#
_symmetry.space_group_name_H-M   'P 1'
#
loop_
_entity.id
_entity.type
_entity.pdbx_description
1 polymer ?
#
loop_
_entity_poly.entity_id
_entity_poly.type
_entity_poly.pdbx_seq_one_letter_code
_entity_poly.pdbx_strand_id
1 'polypeptide(L)'
;MQAYRYQELAYLIVPVMLGVEFFITAKDEKKGREETPIGSYILDFFGFIFMTIIPALFIFTIWAIEKGSFAFGEETLARLDRYGVMFMFMGAWWQVYLIAALRARRLRYHNQPFKLWGPFLFLGLYISFLVLWVSPWGLKWISVCWFILLTAIMIIFKVKPKTLERVFWALAIFTFLLENILFVWLESIV
;
A
#
# COMPACT_ATOMS: atom_id res chain seq x y z
N MET A 1 16.62 11.31 -16.23
CA MET A 1 15.18 11.02 -16.39
C MET A 1 14.86 9.53 -16.60
N GLN A 2 15.62 8.74 -17.37
CA GLN A 2 15.28 7.33 -17.62
C GLN A 2 15.36 6.41 -16.37
N ALA A 3 16.38 6.53 -15.52
CA ALA A 3 16.54 5.66 -14.34
C ALA A 3 15.45 5.85 -13.26
N TYR A 4 14.87 7.05 -13.15
CA TYR A 4 13.81 7.37 -12.18
C TYR A 4 12.47 6.70 -12.55
N ARG A 5 12.16 6.58 -13.85
CA ARG A 5 10.91 5.98 -14.35
C ARG A 5 10.84 4.46 -14.23
N TYR A 6 11.97 3.76 -14.28
CA TYR A 6 11.99 2.32 -14.01
C TYR A 6 11.85 2.02 -12.51
N GLN A 7 12.23 2.96 -11.64
CA GLN A 7 12.01 2.85 -10.19
C GLN A 7 10.52 2.99 -9.86
N GLU A 8 9.80 3.84 -10.58
CA GLU A 8 8.35 4.02 -10.49
C GLU A 8 7.58 2.68 -10.67
N LEU A 9 8.00 1.82 -11.60
CA LEU A 9 7.41 0.49 -11.78
C LEU A 9 7.58 -0.42 -10.56
N ALA A 10 8.68 -0.29 -9.81
CA ALA A 10 8.91 -1.08 -8.62
C ALA A 10 7.93 -0.71 -7.48
N TYR A 11 7.36 0.50 -7.48
CA TYR A 11 6.32 0.85 -6.52
C TYR A 11 5.02 0.06 -6.76
N LEU A 12 4.75 -0.41 -7.98
CA LEU A 12 3.55 -1.19 -8.33
C LEU A 12 3.44 -2.51 -7.57
N ILE A 13 4.54 -3.04 -7.04
CA ILE A 13 4.53 -4.28 -6.26
C ILE A 13 3.57 -4.18 -5.06
N VAL A 14 3.55 -3.03 -4.37
CA VAL A 14 2.77 -2.83 -3.14
C VAL A 14 1.26 -2.81 -3.41
N PRO A 15 0.72 -1.97 -4.31
CA PRO A 15 -0.71 -1.98 -4.60
C PRO A 15 -1.16 -3.28 -5.27
N VAL A 16 -0.34 -3.90 -6.14
CA VAL A 16 -0.69 -5.20 -6.73
C VAL A 16 -0.83 -6.27 -5.64
N MET A 17 0.12 -6.33 -4.69
CA MET A 17 0.01 -7.24 -3.56
C MET A 17 -1.18 -6.93 -2.66
N LEU A 18 -1.48 -5.65 -2.41
CA LEU A 18 -2.68 -5.26 -1.68
C LEU A 18 -3.97 -5.70 -2.41
N GLY A 19 -4.02 -5.56 -3.74
CA GLY A 19 -5.13 -6.05 -4.56
C GLY A 19 -5.34 -7.56 -4.46
N VAL A 20 -4.25 -8.34 -4.51
CA VAL A 20 -4.28 -9.80 -4.28
C VAL A 20 -4.80 -10.12 -2.88
N GLU A 21 -4.37 -9.38 -1.86
CA GLU A 21 -4.81 -9.58 -0.48
C GLU A 21 -6.30 -9.29 -0.28
N PHE A 22 -6.83 -8.28 -0.97
CA PHE A 22 -8.26 -8.02 -1.02
C PHE A 22 -9.05 -9.19 -1.61
N PHE A 23 -8.62 -9.72 -2.77
CA PHE A 23 -9.29 -10.87 -3.40
C PHE A 23 -9.23 -12.14 -2.54
N ILE A 24 -8.09 -12.44 -1.92
CA ILE A 24 -8.01 -13.63 -1.06
C ILE A 24 -8.91 -13.46 0.17
N THR A 25 -8.94 -12.27 0.77
CA THR A 25 -9.82 -11.99 1.91
C THR A 25 -11.30 -12.08 1.51
N ALA A 26 -11.66 -11.57 0.33
CA ALA A 26 -13.01 -11.71 -0.21
C ALA A 26 -13.39 -13.18 -0.41
N LYS A 27 -12.50 -13.98 -1.01
CA LYS A 27 -12.70 -15.43 -1.21
C LYS A 27 -12.91 -16.17 0.12
N ASP A 28 -12.14 -15.83 1.15
CA ASP A 28 -12.27 -16.43 2.48
C ASP A 28 -13.61 -16.04 3.15
N GLU A 29 -14.10 -14.82 2.95
CA GLU A 29 -15.41 -14.39 3.47
C GLU A 29 -16.61 -15.08 2.82
N LYS A 30 -16.48 -15.43 1.53
CA LYS A 30 -17.51 -16.15 0.78
C LYS A 30 -17.56 -17.63 1.14
N LYS A 31 -16.49 -18.19 1.72
CA LYS A 31 -16.37 -19.62 1.97
C LYS A 31 -17.35 -20.07 3.06
N GLY A 32 -18.21 -21.04 2.73
CA GLY A 32 -19.13 -21.66 3.68
C GLY A 32 -20.36 -20.81 4.04
N ARG A 33 -20.70 -19.81 3.22
CA ARG A 33 -21.94 -19.03 3.35
C ARG A 33 -22.86 -19.30 2.15
N GLU A 34 -24.15 -19.49 2.41
CA GLU A 34 -25.17 -19.64 1.36
C GLU A 34 -25.39 -18.32 0.61
N GLU A 35 -25.31 -17.19 1.32
CA GLU A 35 -25.39 -15.85 0.74
C GLU A 35 -24.05 -15.12 0.79
N THR A 36 -23.73 -14.44 -0.30
CA THR A 36 -22.48 -13.68 -0.47
C THR A 36 -22.56 -12.38 0.33
N PRO A 37 -21.74 -12.16 1.37
CA PRO A 37 -21.85 -10.97 2.19
C PRO A 37 -21.45 -9.71 1.42
N ILE A 38 -22.16 -8.59 1.61
CA ILE A 38 -21.87 -7.28 0.99
C ILE A 38 -20.40 -6.88 1.15
N GLY A 39 -19.82 -7.17 2.32
CA GLY A 39 -18.40 -6.90 2.59
C GLY A 39 -17.44 -7.56 1.59
N SER A 40 -17.77 -8.75 1.08
CA SER A 40 -16.93 -9.45 0.10
C SER A 40 -16.96 -8.79 -1.28
N TYR A 41 -18.08 -8.18 -1.69
CA TYR A 41 -18.15 -7.40 -2.93
C TYR A 41 -17.33 -6.11 -2.83
N ILE A 42 -17.34 -5.47 -1.65
CA ILE A 42 -16.52 -4.28 -1.39
C ILE A 42 -15.03 -4.66 -1.48
N LEU A 43 -14.64 -5.79 -0.87
CA LEU A 43 -13.27 -6.29 -0.96
C LEU A 43 -12.87 -6.63 -2.41
N ASP A 44 -13.71 -7.30 -3.18
CA ASP A 44 -13.44 -7.56 -4.61
C ASP A 44 -13.28 -6.28 -5.43
N PHE A 45 -14.13 -5.28 -5.18
CA PHE A 45 -14.05 -3.99 -5.84
C PHE A 45 -12.72 -3.28 -5.54
N PHE A 46 -12.28 -3.27 -4.28
CA PHE A 46 -10.95 -2.76 -3.94
C PHE A 46 -9.84 -3.60 -4.56
N GLY A 47 -9.97 -4.93 -4.56
CA GLY A 47 -9.05 -5.83 -5.26
C GLY A 47 -8.85 -5.44 -6.72
N PHE A 48 -9.96 -5.17 -7.42
CA PHE A 48 -9.93 -4.73 -8.81
C PHE A 48 -9.27 -3.36 -8.99
N ILE A 49 -9.59 -2.39 -8.14
CA ILE A 49 -8.98 -1.05 -8.17
C ILE A 49 -7.45 -1.16 -8.04
N PHE A 50 -6.96 -1.85 -7.01
CA PHE A 50 -5.54 -1.90 -6.69
C PHE A 50 -4.72 -2.79 -7.62
N MET A 51 -5.32 -3.87 -8.15
CA MET A 51 -4.61 -4.79 -9.04
C MET A 51 -4.65 -4.35 -10.50
N THR A 52 -5.70 -3.63 -10.92
CA THR A 52 -5.94 -3.32 -12.34
C THR A 52 -5.94 -1.83 -12.59
N ILE A 53 -6.83 -1.06 -11.96
CA ILE A 53 -7.03 0.35 -12.28
C ILE A 53 -5.77 1.17 -11.96
N ILE A 54 -5.24 1.02 -10.74
CA ILE A 54 -4.07 1.79 -10.29
C ILE A 54 -2.85 1.47 -11.17
N PRO A 55 -2.46 0.19 -11.39
CA PRO A 55 -1.35 -0.12 -12.28
C PRO A 55 -1.58 0.32 -13.73
N ALA A 56 -2.80 0.16 -14.26
CA ALA A 56 -3.11 0.56 -15.64
C ALA A 56 -2.99 2.07 -15.83
N LEU A 57 -3.55 2.87 -14.91
CA LEU A 57 -3.41 4.33 -14.93
C LEU A 57 -1.94 4.73 -14.84
N PHE A 58 -1.17 4.09 -13.97
CA PHE A 58 0.23 4.41 -13.78
C PHE A 58 1.10 4.08 -15.01
N ILE A 59 0.95 2.88 -15.58
CA ILE A 59 1.64 2.47 -16.80
C ILE A 59 1.23 3.36 -17.99
N PHE A 60 -0.06 3.67 -18.09
CA PHE A 60 -0.57 4.58 -19.12
C PHE A 60 0.06 5.95 -19.02
N THR A 61 0.14 6.54 -17.82
CA THR A 61 0.74 7.86 -17.59
C THR A 61 2.22 7.87 -17.98
N ILE A 62 3.01 6.87 -17.55
CA ILE A 62 4.42 6.74 -17.94
C ILE A 62 4.56 6.66 -19.47
N TRP A 63 3.77 5.79 -20.11
CA TRP A 63 3.80 5.59 -21.56
C TRP A 63 3.40 6.87 -22.32
N ALA A 64 2.34 7.55 -21.88
CA ALA A 64 1.83 8.77 -22.50
C ALA A 64 2.86 9.91 -22.44
N ILE A 65 3.56 10.05 -21.31
CA ILE A 65 4.64 11.01 -21.12
C ILE A 65 5.85 10.64 -21.99
N GLU A 66 6.22 9.36 -22.07
CA GLU A 66 7.38 8.91 -22.86
C GLU A 66 7.21 9.11 -24.36
N LYS A 67 6.01 8.86 -24.88
CA LYS A 67 5.74 8.96 -26.30
C LYS A 67 5.32 10.35 -26.77
N GLY A 68 5.17 11.32 -25.86
CA GLY A 68 4.70 12.67 -26.17
C GLY A 68 3.39 12.68 -26.96
N SER A 69 2.58 11.62 -26.82
CA SER A 69 1.41 11.36 -27.67
C SER A 69 0.14 11.98 -27.13
N PHE A 70 0.21 12.61 -25.96
CA PHE A 70 -0.94 13.18 -25.29
C PHE A 70 -1.07 14.66 -25.65
N ALA A 71 -1.68 14.94 -26.80
CA ALA A 71 -1.81 16.28 -27.36
C ALA A 71 -2.79 17.19 -26.59
N PHE A 72 -3.55 16.65 -25.63
CA PHE A 72 -4.53 17.40 -24.82
C PHE A 72 -4.19 17.29 -23.34
N GLY A 73 -3.90 18.42 -22.69
CA GLY A 73 -3.80 18.48 -21.23
C GLY A 73 -2.50 17.92 -20.64
N GLU A 74 -1.34 18.31 -21.20
CA GLU A 74 -0.02 18.02 -20.60
C GLU A 74 0.04 18.41 -19.12
N GLU A 75 -0.62 19.51 -18.75
CA GLU A 75 -0.69 19.95 -17.35
C GLU A 75 -1.53 19.00 -16.49
N THR A 76 -2.64 18.48 -17.02
CA THR A 76 -3.47 17.47 -16.34
C THR A 76 -2.73 16.14 -16.21
N LEU A 77 -2.02 15.73 -17.24
CA LEU A 77 -1.19 14.52 -17.24
C LEU A 77 -0.03 14.64 -16.23
N ALA A 78 0.63 15.79 -16.18
CA ALA A 78 1.70 16.06 -15.22
C ALA A 78 1.20 16.12 -13.77
N ARG A 79 -0.02 16.63 -13.55
CA ARG A 79 -0.68 16.55 -12.24
C ARG A 79 -0.98 15.10 -11.88
N LEU A 80 -1.59 14.33 -12.78
CA LEU A 80 -1.88 12.90 -12.56
C LEU A 80 -0.62 12.07 -12.30
N ASP A 81 0.49 12.38 -12.97
CA ASP A 81 1.79 11.76 -12.72
C ASP A 81 2.30 12.06 -11.32
N ARG A 82 2.28 13.33 -10.89
CA ARG A 82 2.64 13.71 -9.51
C ARG A 82 1.75 13.02 -8.47
N TYR A 83 0.43 13.04 -8.66
CA TYR A 83 -0.50 12.37 -7.75
C TYR A 83 -0.28 10.85 -7.73
N GLY A 84 -0.04 10.24 -8.90
CA GLY A 84 0.26 8.83 -9.03
C GLY A 84 1.55 8.47 -8.31
N VAL A 85 2.65 9.16 -8.60
CA VAL A 85 3.93 8.96 -7.94
C VAL A 85 3.80 9.17 -6.44
N MET A 86 3.10 10.20 -5.96
CA MET A 86 2.96 10.45 -4.52
C MET A 86 2.04 9.42 -3.83
N PHE A 87 0.97 8.98 -4.48
CA PHE A 87 0.14 7.87 -3.97
C PHE A 87 0.94 6.57 -3.87
N MET A 88 1.85 6.34 -4.81
CA MET A 88 2.69 5.14 -4.87
C MET A 88 3.90 5.23 -3.92
N PHE A 89 4.44 6.43 -3.72
CA PHE A 89 5.65 6.72 -2.96
C PHE A 89 5.38 6.97 -1.49
N MET A 90 4.45 7.89 -1.17
CA MET A 90 4.01 8.12 0.20
C MET A 90 3.00 7.05 0.60
N GLY A 91 2.06 6.72 -0.29
CA GLY A 91 0.97 5.81 0.08
C GLY A 91 1.36 4.34 0.31
N ALA A 92 2.61 3.97 0.06
CA ALA A 92 3.08 2.61 0.31
C ALA A 92 3.00 2.21 1.81
N TRP A 93 3.19 3.14 2.75
CA TRP A 93 3.15 2.81 4.20
C TRP A 93 1.76 2.36 4.66
N TRP A 94 0.71 3.12 4.35
CA TRP A 94 -0.64 2.70 4.75
C TRP A 94 -1.12 1.47 3.99
N GLN A 95 -0.67 1.27 2.75
CA GLN A 95 -0.97 0.05 1.99
C GLN A 95 -0.37 -1.20 2.69
N VAL A 96 0.84 -1.11 3.24
CA VAL A 96 1.44 -2.19 4.04
C VAL A 96 0.66 -2.45 5.32
N TYR A 97 0.19 -1.40 6.00
CA TYR A 97 -0.68 -1.56 7.16
C TYR A 97 -2.00 -2.24 6.77
N LEU A 98 -2.60 -1.91 5.63
CA LEU A 98 -3.79 -2.61 5.13
C LEU A 98 -3.51 -4.08 4.83
N ILE A 99 -2.40 -4.41 4.17
CA ILE A 99 -2.00 -5.81 3.94
C ILE A 99 -1.90 -6.56 5.28
N ALA A 100 -1.26 -5.95 6.28
CA ALA A 100 -1.16 -6.53 7.61
C ALA A 100 -2.53 -6.70 8.29
N ALA A 101 -3.43 -5.72 8.14
CA ALA A 101 -4.79 -5.80 8.69
C ALA A 101 -5.59 -6.95 8.06
N LEU A 102 -5.56 -7.07 6.72
CA LEU A 102 -6.23 -8.15 5.97
C LEU A 102 -5.66 -9.52 6.35
N ARG A 103 -4.33 -9.64 6.47
CA ARG A 103 -3.68 -10.88 6.94
C ARG A 103 -4.03 -11.21 8.39
N ALA A 104 -4.06 -10.23 9.29
CA ALA A 104 -4.44 -10.43 10.69
C ALA A 104 -5.89 -10.93 10.81
N ARG A 105 -6.80 -10.41 9.99
CA ARG A 105 -8.18 -10.88 9.90
C ARG A 105 -8.26 -12.36 9.52
N ARG A 106 -7.48 -12.81 8.53
CA ARG A 106 -7.42 -14.21 8.09
C ARG A 106 -6.81 -15.15 9.13
N LEU A 107 -5.83 -14.67 9.89
CA LEU A 107 -5.21 -15.44 10.99
C LEU A 107 -6.14 -15.68 12.18
N ARG A 108 -7.32 -15.06 12.23
CA ARG A 108 -8.33 -15.38 13.23
C ARG A 108 -8.74 -16.85 13.24
N TYR A 109 -8.62 -17.54 12.09
CA TYR A 109 -8.98 -18.95 11.92
C TYR A 109 -7.78 -19.90 11.85
N HIS A 110 -6.57 -19.40 11.54
CA HIS A 110 -5.35 -20.19 11.40
C HIS A 110 -4.21 -19.57 12.20
N ASN A 111 -3.70 -20.28 13.21
CA ASN A 111 -2.65 -19.79 14.10
C ASN A 111 -1.25 -19.89 13.45
N GLN A 112 -0.96 -19.00 12.49
CA GLN A 112 0.32 -18.98 11.77
C GLN A 112 0.92 -17.56 11.75
N PRO A 113 1.54 -17.11 12.87
CA PRO A 113 2.02 -15.73 13.02
C PRO A 113 3.04 -15.30 11.96
N PHE A 114 3.85 -16.24 11.45
CA PHE A 114 4.83 -15.98 10.38
C PHE A 114 4.18 -15.50 9.07
N LYS A 115 2.93 -15.91 8.78
CA LYS A 115 2.20 -15.47 7.57
C LYS A 115 1.76 -14.01 7.62
N LEU A 116 1.77 -13.38 8.79
CA LEU A 116 1.57 -11.94 8.96
C LEU A 116 2.90 -11.20 8.96
N TRP A 117 3.79 -11.58 9.86
CA TRP A 117 5.00 -10.81 10.15
C TRP A 117 6.03 -10.85 9.02
N GLY A 118 6.20 -11.99 8.34
CA GLY A 118 7.15 -12.12 7.24
C GLY A 118 6.86 -11.11 6.11
N PRO A 119 5.65 -11.14 5.52
CA PRO A 119 5.25 -10.17 4.49
C PRO A 119 5.26 -8.73 4.99
N PHE A 120 4.80 -8.46 6.23
CA PHE A 120 4.79 -7.12 6.80
C PHE A 120 6.20 -6.52 6.92
N LEU A 121 7.14 -7.27 7.48
CA LEU A 121 8.54 -6.84 7.63
C LEU A 121 9.24 -6.75 6.28
N PHE A 122 9.04 -7.74 5.40
CA PHE A 122 9.63 -7.72 4.06
C PHE A 122 9.17 -6.50 3.26
N LEU A 123 7.87 -6.22 3.26
CA LEU A 123 7.31 -5.05 2.59
C LEU A 123 7.76 -3.73 3.24
N GLY A 124 7.77 -3.67 4.57
CA GLY A 124 8.25 -2.50 5.29
C GLY A 124 9.70 -2.19 4.97
N LEU A 125 10.58 -3.21 4.94
CA LEU A 125 11.96 -3.09 4.48
C LEU A 125 12.01 -2.63 3.03
N TYR A 126 11.32 -3.33 2.14
CA TYR A 126 11.27 -3.04 0.71
C TYR A 126 10.92 -1.57 0.43
N ILE A 127 9.82 -1.08 1.01
CA ILE A 127 9.36 0.30 0.84
C ILE A 127 10.34 1.29 1.48
N SER A 128 10.89 0.99 2.65
CA SER A 128 11.87 1.85 3.31
C SER A 128 13.15 2.04 2.48
N PHE A 129 13.55 1.05 1.68
CA PHE A 129 14.68 1.18 0.77
C PHE A 129 14.29 1.78 -0.59
N LEU A 130 13.09 1.46 -1.07
CA LEU A 130 12.57 1.90 -2.36
C LEU A 130 12.22 3.39 -2.36
N VAL A 131 11.33 3.81 -1.45
CA VAL A 131 10.88 5.20 -1.32
C VAL A 131 12.06 6.11 -1.01
N LEU A 132 12.89 5.69 -0.07
CA LEU A 132 13.99 6.53 0.38
C LEU A 132 15.25 6.30 -0.45
N TRP A 133 15.16 5.79 -1.68
CA TRP A 133 16.31 5.49 -2.54
C TRP A 133 17.30 6.67 -2.62
N VAL A 134 16.76 7.88 -2.84
CA VAL A 134 17.54 9.13 -2.95
C VAL A 134 17.64 9.89 -1.61
N SER A 135 16.95 9.46 -0.56
CA SER A 135 16.95 10.17 0.73
C SER A 135 18.23 9.90 1.53
N PRO A 136 18.56 10.78 2.51
CA PRO A 136 19.59 10.55 3.50
C PRO A 136 19.49 9.15 4.13
N TRP A 137 20.63 8.46 4.22
CA TRP A 137 20.72 7.07 4.70
C TRP A 137 20.06 6.87 6.08
N GLY A 138 20.18 7.84 6.98
CA GLY A 138 19.57 7.79 8.31
C GLY A 138 18.03 7.73 8.31
N LEU A 139 17.37 8.40 7.35
CA LEU A 139 15.91 8.39 7.26
C LEU A 139 15.38 7.00 6.86
N LYS A 140 16.15 6.24 6.06
CA LYS A 140 15.80 4.87 5.67
C LYS A 140 15.62 3.97 6.88
N TRP A 141 16.56 4.08 7.83
CA TRP A 141 16.57 3.27 9.04
C TRP A 141 15.49 3.63 10.03
N ILE A 142 15.02 4.89 10.07
CA ILE A 142 13.90 5.27 10.94
C ILE A 142 12.65 4.49 10.56
N SER A 143 12.33 4.40 9.27
CA SER A 143 11.19 3.61 8.79
C SER A 143 11.37 2.11 9.05
N VAL A 144 12.56 1.55 8.78
CA VAL A 144 12.85 0.13 9.07
C VAL A 144 12.68 -0.17 10.56
N CYS A 145 13.27 0.66 11.43
CA CYS A 145 13.15 0.53 12.88
C CYS A 145 11.71 0.62 13.34
N TRP A 146 10.88 1.47 12.71
CA TRP A 146 9.46 1.57 13.02
C TRP A 146 8.70 0.27 12.75
N PHE A 147 8.91 -0.37 11.59
CA PHE A 147 8.28 -1.67 11.27
C PHE A 147 8.74 -2.79 12.21
N ILE A 148 10.04 -2.82 12.54
CA ILE A 148 10.60 -3.80 13.48
C ILE A 148 10.04 -3.58 14.89
N LEU A 149 10.00 -2.32 15.36
CA LEU A 149 9.51 -1.97 16.68
C LEU A 149 8.02 -2.31 16.84
N LEU A 150 7.19 -1.96 15.85
CA LEU A 150 5.77 -2.34 15.85
C LEU A 150 5.60 -3.86 15.95
N THR A 151 6.40 -4.61 15.19
CA THR A 151 6.38 -6.08 15.24
C THR A 151 6.79 -6.61 16.61
N ALA A 152 7.90 -6.12 17.15
CA ALA A 152 8.42 -6.53 18.45
C ALA A 152 7.41 -6.25 19.58
N ILE A 153 6.87 -5.03 19.63
CA ILE A 153 5.87 -4.62 20.62
C ILE A 153 4.66 -5.57 20.55
N MET A 154 4.10 -5.77 19.36
CA MET A 154 2.89 -6.59 19.21
C MET A 154 3.12 -8.08 19.53
N ILE A 155 4.32 -8.60 19.28
CA ILE A 155 4.71 -9.96 19.67
C ILE A 155 4.89 -10.07 21.20
N ILE A 156 5.59 -9.12 21.82
CA ILE A 156 5.85 -9.09 23.27
C ILE A 156 4.53 -9.03 24.05
N PHE A 157 3.60 -8.17 23.62
CA PHE A 157 2.29 -8.04 24.24
C PHE A 157 1.31 -9.16 23.85
N LYS A 158 1.73 -10.16 23.06
CA LYS A 158 0.92 -11.30 22.62
C LYS A 158 -0.47 -10.86 22.10
N VAL A 159 -0.47 -9.81 21.29
CA VAL A 159 -1.70 -9.15 20.84
C VAL A 159 -2.52 -10.13 19.99
N LYS A 160 -3.81 -10.31 20.35
CA LYS A 160 -4.72 -11.21 19.63
C LYS A 160 -4.94 -10.73 18.19
N PRO A 161 -5.16 -11.62 17.20
CA PRO A 161 -5.38 -11.26 15.79
C PRO A 161 -6.47 -10.19 15.58
N LYS A 162 -7.57 -10.25 16.34
CA LYS A 162 -8.64 -9.25 16.29
C LYS A 162 -8.17 -7.84 16.68
N THR A 163 -7.25 -7.75 17.64
CA THR A 163 -6.68 -6.47 18.07
C THR A 163 -5.63 -6.00 17.07
N LEU A 164 -4.81 -6.92 16.51
CA LEU A 164 -3.86 -6.60 15.44
C LEU A 164 -4.55 -5.99 14.23
N GLU A 165 -5.65 -6.61 13.77
CA GLU A 165 -6.48 -6.09 12.67
C GLU A 165 -6.91 -4.64 12.93
N ARG A 166 -7.45 -4.35 14.12
CA ARG A 166 -7.90 -3.00 14.49
C ARG A 166 -6.76 -1.99 14.54
N VAL A 167 -5.62 -2.38 15.11
CA VAL A 167 -4.44 -1.51 15.21
C VAL A 167 -3.92 -1.18 13.82
N PHE A 168 -3.79 -2.16 12.93
CA PHE A 168 -3.31 -1.91 11.58
C PHE A 168 -4.29 -1.11 10.71
N TRP A 169 -5.61 -1.32 10.86
CA TRP A 169 -6.59 -0.44 10.24
C TRP A 169 -6.49 1.00 10.75
N ALA A 170 -6.34 1.19 12.06
CA ALA A 170 -6.19 2.52 12.65
C ALA A 170 -4.91 3.20 12.15
N LEU A 171 -3.78 2.48 12.11
CA LEU A 171 -2.52 2.97 11.56
C LEU A 171 -2.65 3.31 10.07
N ALA A 172 -3.29 2.46 9.27
CA ALA A 172 -3.51 2.72 7.85
C ALA A 172 -4.31 4.00 7.63
N ILE A 173 -5.42 4.18 8.34
CA ILE A 173 -6.26 5.39 8.23
C ILE A 173 -5.49 6.63 8.69
N PHE A 174 -4.80 6.53 9.83
CA PHE A 174 -4.01 7.64 10.37
C PHE A 174 -2.90 8.07 9.41
N THR A 175 -2.13 7.11 8.90
CA THR A 175 -1.05 7.36 7.94
C THR A 175 -1.59 7.91 6.64
N PHE A 176 -2.69 7.36 6.11
CA PHE A 176 -3.36 7.89 4.92
C PHE A 176 -3.77 9.35 5.10
N LEU A 177 -4.43 9.70 6.20
CA LEU A 177 -4.86 11.07 6.45
C LEU A 177 -3.66 12.02 6.61
N LEU A 178 -2.66 11.61 7.37
CA LEU A 178 -1.45 12.41 7.60
C LEU A 178 -0.72 12.70 6.30
N GLU A 179 -0.56 11.69 5.44
CA GLU A 179 0.09 11.82 4.13
C GLU A 179 -0.69 12.74 3.19
N ASN A 180 -2.02 12.61 3.14
CA ASN A 180 -2.84 13.49 2.30
C ASN A 180 -2.80 14.95 2.80
N ILE A 181 -2.79 15.18 4.12
CA ILE A 181 -2.65 16.54 4.69
C ILE A 181 -1.28 17.11 4.36
N LEU A 182 -0.21 16.34 4.58
CA LEU A 182 1.16 16.73 4.21
C LEU A 182 1.27 17.03 2.72
N PHE A 183 0.62 16.22 1.88
CA PHE A 183 0.59 16.42 0.45
C PHE A 183 -0.07 17.75 0.07
N VAL A 184 -1.29 18.00 0.56
CA VAL A 184 -2.01 19.26 0.27
C VAL A 184 -1.21 20.47 0.75
N TRP A 185 -0.57 20.34 1.92
CA TRP A 185 0.28 21.39 2.46
C TRP A 185 1.52 21.64 1.58
N LEU A 186 2.21 20.59 1.14
CA LEU A 186 3.36 20.71 0.23
C LEU A 186 2.97 21.28 -1.13
N GLU A 187 1.83 20.85 -1.70
CA GLU A 187 1.30 21.40 -2.95
C GLU A 187 0.91 22.87 -2.80
N SER A 188 0.46 23.32 -1.62
CA SER A 188 0.09 24.72 -1.39
C SER A 188 1.28 25.69 -1.23
N ILE A 189 2.48 25.17 -0.97
CA ILE A 189 3.71 25.97 -0.77
C ILE A 189 4.50 26.14 -2.07
N VAL A 190 4.31 25.25 -3.04
CA VAL A 190 4.99 25.23 -4.34
C VAL A 190 4.15 25.96 -5.39
#